data_AF-A0A975T9T1-F1
#
_entry.id   AF-A0A975T9T1-F1
#
_cell.length_a   1.000
_cell.length_b   1.000
_cell.length_c   1.000
_cell.angle_alpha   90.00
_cell.angle_beta   90.00
_cell.angle_gamma   90.00
#
_symmetry.space_group_name_H-M   'P 1'
#
loop_
_entity.id
_entity.type
_entity.pdbx_description
1 polymer ?
#
loop_
_entity_poly.entity_id
_entity_poly.type
_entity_poly.pdbx_seq_one_letter_code
_entity_poly.pdbx_strand_id
1 'polypeptide(L)'
;MIINLDLFFLSSCYYSLPRVTTDYPHKNFMILSLITSIVLSETIFSFAEHQMHENFMHKKVLPRRFYQKPYIILQEIFEGHAVRHHGVWYRDFDFEANPEGKNDNIKFRLVDILIVLTCLLPIACLFFSFSLLAGVTFIVMLLIHAFLWNTMHSQMHLPQPVFFADWSIFRWLAVHHYMHHQFTNKNYNIVVPLADYILGTKIEPRRKDLRELLRLGYLKPKSPKTEIRLQKIRNKIAAQREAILVG
;
A
#
# COMPACT_ATOMS: atom_id res chain seq x y z
N MET A 1 44.60 37.48 31.49
CA MET A 1 44.72 36.52 30.38
C MET A 1 43.38 36.46 29.67
N ILE A 2 43.20 37.34 28.69
CA ILE A 2 42.00 37.44 27.83
C ILE A 2 42.57 37.44 26.42
N ILE A 3 42.24 36.44 25.62
CA ILE A 3 42.52 36.47 24.18
C ILE A 3 41.17 36.71 23.51
N ASN A 4 41.05 37.90 22.93
CA ASN A 4 39.95 38.30 22.08
C ASN A 4 40.27 37.92 20.63
N LEU A 5 39.21 37.57 19.92
CA LEU A 5 39.20 37.28 18.49
C LEU A 5 39.66 38.50 17.68
N ASP A 6 40.30 38.25 16.53
CA ASP A 6 40.05 39.07 15.35
C ASP A 6 39.97 38.19 14.09
N LEU A 7 38.86 38.40 13.38
CA LEU A 7 38.60 37.92 12.04
C LEU A 7 39.37 38.76 11.00
N PHE A 8 39.37 38.23 9.77
CA PHE A 8 39.24 38.95 8.49
C PHE A 8 40.48 39.19 7.60
N PHE A 9 40.47 38.46 6.47
CA PHE A 9 40.77 38.80 5.06
C PHE A 9 41.81 37.86 4.41
N LEU A 10 41.38 36.81 3.68
CA LEU A 10 41.06 36.82 2.23
C LEU A 10 42.19 37.37 1.35
N SER A 11 42.91 36.47 0.66
CA SER A 11 43.41 36.73 -0.68
C SER A 11 43.68 35.43 -1.45
N SER A 12 42.85 35.22 -2.47
CA SER A 12 43.28 34.81 -3.82
C SER A 12 43.99 33.47 -4.00
N CYS A 13 43.18 32.42 -4.20
CA CYS A 13 43.52 31.33 -5.11
C CYS A 13 42.31 31.05 -6.00
N TYR A 14 42.11 31.94 -6.99
CA TYR A 14 41.29 31.64 -8.16
C TYR A 14 42.05 30.61 -9.00
N TYR A 15 41.85 29.32 -8.68
CA TYR A 15 42.17 28.25 -9.60
C TYR A 15 41.15 28.27 -10.74
N SER A 16 41.62 28.63 -11.93
CA SER A 16 40.91 28.47 -13.19
C SER A 16 40.64 26.99 -13.45
N LEU A 17 39.49 26.48 -13.01
CA LEU A 17 39.04 25.14 -13.36
C LEU A 17 38.69 25.10 -14.85
N PRO A 18 39.18 24.12 -15.61
CA PRO A 18 38.73 23.93 -16.98
C PRO A 18 37.24 23.62 -16.96
N ARG A 19 36.46 24.41 -17.70
CA ARG A 19 35.03 24.15 -17.92
C ARG A 19 34.93 22.94 -18.85
N VAL A 20 35.07 21.76 -18.27
CA VAL A 20 34.84 20.49 -18.96
C VAL A 20 33.34 20.39 -19.24
N THR A 21 32.97 20.59 -20.49
CA THR A 21 31.62 20.34 -20.99
C THR A 21 31.42 18.82 -21.11
N THR A 22 31.09 18.15 -20.01
CA THR A 22 30.70 16.72 -19.98
C THR A 22 29.36 16.53 -19.29
N ASP A 23 28.32 17.19 -19.79
CA ASP A 23 27.02 17.22 -19.10
C ASP A 23 26.02 16.13 -19.56
N TYR A 24 26.45 15.23 -20.47
CA TYR A 24 25.58 14.21 -21.09
C TYR A 24 25.70 12.77 -20.52
N PRO A 25 26.89 12.17 -20.28
CA PRO A 25 26.95 10.78 -19.79
C PRO A 25 26.46 10.64 -18.34
N HIS A 26 26.60 11.69 -17.52
CA HIS A 26 26.14 11.68 -16.13
C HIS A 26 24.61 11.70 -15.97
N LYS A 27 23.89 12.42 -16.85
CA LYS A 27 22.43 12.50 -16.78
C LYS A 27 21.77 11.17 -17.12
N ASN A 28 22.22 10.50 -18.18
CA ASN A 28 21.69 9.19 -18.57
C ASN A 28 21.96 8.14 -17.50
N PHE A 29 23.15 8.14 -16.91
CA PHE A 29 23.48 7.25 -15.79
C PHE A 29 22.62 7.52 -14.56
N MET A 30 22.38 8.80 -14.21
CA MET A 30 21.54 9.18 -13.09
C MET A 30 20.08 8.78 -13.29
N ILE A 31 19.52 9.00 -14.49
CA ILE A 31 18.14 8.59 -14.84
C ILE A 31 18.02 7.07 -14.76
N LEU A 32 18.97 6.33 -15.34
CA LEU A 32 18.98 4.87 -15.27
C LEU A 32 19.07 4.37 -13.83
N SER A 33 19.93 4.97 -13.01
CA SER A 33 20.05 4.66 -11.58
C SER A 33 18.74 4.91 -10.83
N LEU A 34 18.08 6.04 -11.09
CA LEU A 34 16.79 6.38 -10.49
C LEU A 34 15.70 5.37 -10.87
N ILE A 35 15.53 5.09 -12.17
CA ILE A 35 14.54 4.13 -12.66
C ILE A 35 14.80 2.75 -12.07
N THR A 36 16.05 2.30 -12.09
CA THR A 36 16.46 1.01 -11.52
C THR A 36 16.13 0.96 -10.03
N SER A 37 16.44 2.02 -9.28
CA SER A 37 16.15 2.11 -7.86
C SER A 37 14.64 2.05 -7.59
N ILE A 38 13.82 2.77 -8.36
CA ILE A 38 12.35 2.74 -8.24
C ILE A 38 11.81 1.32 -8.47
N VAL A 39 12.23 0.68 -9.57
CA VAL A 39 11.74 -0.67 -9.92
C VAL A 39 12.16 -1.71 -8.88
N LEU A 40 13.41 -1.66 -8.42
CA LEU A 40 13.89 -2.57 -7.38
C LEU A 40 13.16 -2.34 -6.05
N SER A 41 12.93 -1.08 -5.67
CA SER A 41 12.15 -0.73 -4.47
C SER A 41 10.73 -1.32 -4.53
N GLU A 42 9.97 -1.06 -5.58
CA GLU A 42 8.59 -1.60 -5.69
C GLU A 42 8.55 -3.12 -5.79
N THR A 43 9.56 -3.74 -6.41
CA THR A 43 9.70 -5.20 -6.38
C THR A 43 9.85 -5.69 -4.94
N ILE A 44 10.77 -5.11 -4.17
CA ILE A 44 10.98 -5.47 -2.77
C ILE A 44 9.71 -5.23 -1.94
N PHE A 45 9.03 -4.10 -2.13
CA PHE A 45 7.81 -3.78 -1.38
C PHE A 45 6.64 -4.71 -1.73
N SER A 46 6.48 -5.07 -2.99
CA SER A 46 5.48 -6.07 -3.39
C SER A 46 5.71 -7.41 -2.67
N PHE A 47 6.95 -7.89 -2.62
CA PHE A 47 7.25 -9.12 -1.88
C PHE A 47 7.10 -8.93 -0.37
N ALA A 48 7.56 -7.81 0.20
CA ALA A 48 7.44 -7.54 1.63
C ALA A 48 5.97 -7.45 2.08
N GLU A 49 5.13 -6.75 1.31
CA GLU A 49 3.68 -6.65 1.52
C GLU A 49 3.05 -8.05 1.49
N HIS A 50 3.33 -8.83 0.44
CA HIS A 50 2.81 -10.19 0.31
C HIS A 50 3.21 -11.06 1.50
N GLN A 51 4.50 -11.08 1.87
CA GLN A 51 4.98 -11.91 2.96
C GLN A 51 4.42 -11.46 4.31
N MET A 52 4.29 -10.14 4.54
CA MET A 52 3.67 -9.62 5.75
C MET A 52 2.20 -10.04 5.84
N HIS A 53 1.47 -9.85 4.75
CA HIS A 53 0.04 -10.08 4.68
C HIS A 53 -0.28 -11.58 4.78
N GLU A 54 0.43 -12.43 4.06
CA GLU A 54 0.25 -13.88 4.15
C GLU A 54 0.66 -14.44 5.53
N ASN A 55 1.89 -14.14 5.97
CA ASN A 55 2.52 -14.90 7.05
C ASN A 55 2.28 -14.34 8.44
N PHE A 56 1.88 -13.08 8.55
CA PHE A 56 1.66 -12.41 9.85
C PHE A 56 0.25 -11.86 10.01
N MET A 57 -0.39 -11.41 8.92
CA MET A 57 -1.78 -10.94 8.99
C MET A 57 -2.79 -12.10 8.85
N HIS A 58 -2.51 -13.11 8.01
CA HIS A 58 -3.39 -14.28 7.83
C HIS A 58 -2.90 -15.57 8.48
N LYS A 59 -1.64 -15.63 8.87
CA LYS A 59 -1.03 -16.81 9.50
C LYS A 59 -0.22 -16.41 10.72
N LYS A 60 0.09 -17.41 11.55
CA LYS A 60 1.02 -17.28 12.67
C LYS A 60 2.25 -18.15 12.43
N VAL A 61 3.14 -17.72 11.52
CA VAL A 61 4.28 -18.56 11.10
C VAL A 61 5.38 -18.70 12.15
N LEU A 62 5.44 -17.79 13.13
CA LEU A 62 6.43 -17.87 14.19
C LEU A 62 5.95 -18.74 15.37
N PRO A 63 6.87 -19.23 16.23
CA PRO A 63 6.50 -19.91 17.46
C PRO A 63 5.62 -19.04 18.37
N ARG A 64 4.68 -19.66 19.10
CA ARG A 64 3.67 -19.01 19.97
C ARG A 64 4.21 -17.87 20.84
N ARG A 65 5.43 -18.01 21.39
CA ARG A 65 6.08 -16.99 22.24
C ARG A 65 6.22 -15.61 21.58
N PHE A 66 6.27 -15.55 20.25
CA PHE A 66 6.36 -14.30 19.48
C PHE A 66 5.00 -13.59 19.32
N TYR A 67 3.90 -14.23 19.70
CA TYR A 67 2.55 -13.65 19.71
C TYR A 67 2.08 -13.36 21.15
N GLN A 68 3.00 -13.36 22.11
CA GLN A 68 2.75 -13.11 23.52
C GLN A 68 3.62 -11.93 23.98
N LYS A 69 3.33 -11.37 25.16
CA LYS A 69 4.17 -10.31 25.73
C LYS A 69 5.63 -10.77 25.83
N PRO A 70 6.62 -9.92 25.46
CA PRO A 70 6.49 -8.50 25.09
C PRO A 70 6.13 -8.23 23.62
N TYR A 71 6.11 -9.24 22.76
CA TYR A 71 5.90 -9.13 21.30
C TYR A 71 4.42 -9.22 20.88
N ILE A 72 3.52 -8.64 21.67
CA ILE A 72 2.06 -8.72 21.42
C ILE A 72 1.64 -8.09 20.09
N ILE A 73 2.49 -7.24 19.49
CA ILE A 73 2.20 -6.58 18.21
C ILE A 73 1.91 -7.56 17.08
N LEU A 74 2.58 -8.73 17.02
CA LEU A 74 2.30 -9.73 15.99
C LEU A 74 0.93 -10.38 16.19
N GLN A 75 0.50 -10.51 17.45
CA GLN A 75 -0.85 -10.97 17.77
C GLN A 75 -1.89 -9.94 17.34
N GLU A 76 -1.62 -8.66 17.57
CA GLU A 76 -2.48 -7.54 17.17
C GLU A 76 -2.60 -7.42 15.65
N ILE A 77 -1.49 -7.57 14.91
CA ILE A 77 -1.51 -7.56 13.43
C ILE A 77 -2.40 -8.69 12.89
N PHE A 78 -2.24 -9.90 13.42
CA PHE A 78 -3.08 -11.04 13.04
C PHE A 78 -4.55 -10.84 13.42
N GLU A 79 -4.84 -10.43 14.65
CA GLU A 79 -6.22 -10.25 15.14
C GLU A 79 -6.92 -9.11 14.43
N GLY A 80 -6.26 -7.96 14.27
CA GLY A 80 -6.79 -6.81 13.55
C GLY A 80 -7.17 -7.16 12.12
N HIS A 81 -6.37 -8.00 11.47
CA HIS A 81 -6.58 -8.33 10.06
C HIS A 81 -7.45 -9.57 9.82
N ALA A 82 -6.96 -10.77 10.16
CA ALA A 82 -7.69 -12.00 9.86
C ALA A 82 -9.01 -12.11 10.65
N VAL A 83 -9.03 -11.64 11.90
CA VAL A 83 -10.19 -11.81 12.77
C VAL A 83 -11.15 -10.63 12.64
N ARG A 84 -10.68 -9.40 12.90
CA ARG A 84 -11.56 -8.23 12.94
C ARG A 84 -11.88 -7.72 11.54
N HIS A 85 -10.89 -7.36 10.73
CA HIS A 85 -11.12 -6.82 9.37
C HIS A 85 -11.90 -7.79 8.47
N HIS A 86 -11.48 -9.06 8.35
CA HIS A 86 -12.18 -10.04 7.49
C HIS A 86 -13.35 -10.74 8.16
N GLY A 87 -13.22 -11.11 9.44
CA GLY A 87 -14.19 -11.98 10.12
C GLY A 87 -15.37 -11.24 10.74
N VAL A 88 -15.17 -9.98 11.14
CA VAL A 88 -16.16 -9.18 11.87
C VAL A 88 -16.61 -7.99 11.04
N TRP A 89 -15.70 -7.08 10.68
CA TRP A 89 -16.07 -5.78 10.16
C TRP A 89 -16.45 -5.81 8.68
N TYR A 90 -15.49 -6.01 7.79
CA TYR A 90 -15.71 -5.96 6.35
C TYR A 90 -16.11 -7.32 5.77
N ARG A 91 -17.09 -7.96 6.42
CA ARG A 91 -17.81 -9.12 5.86
C ARG A 91 -18.54 -8.72 4.59
N ASP A 92 -19.14 -7.53 4.60
CA ASP A 92 -19.54 -6.80 3.41
C ASP A 92 -18.36 -5.91 2.98
N PHE A 93 -17.85 -6.14 1.77
CA PHE A 93 -16.60 -5.54 1.33
C PHE A 93 -16.54 -4.01 1.44
N ASP A 94 -17.63 -3.31 1.14
CA ASP A 94 -17.72 -1.85 1.07
C ASP A 94 -18.58 -1.23 2.19
N PHE A 95 -18.85 -1.96 3.27
CA PHE A 95 -19.79 -1.49 4.29
C PHE A 95 -19.50 -2.06 5.68
N GLU A 96 -19.46 -1.15 6.66
CA GLU A 96 -19.43 -1.45 8.08
C GLU A 96 -20.35 -0.44 8.80
N ALA A 97 -21.26 -0.93 9.63
CA ALA A 97 -22.25 -0.12 10.34
C ALA A 97 -21.74 0.36 11.71
N ASN A 98 -20.94 -0.47 12.39
CA ASN A 98 -20.34 -0.17 13.67
C ASN A 98 -19.28 0.95 13.52
N PRO A 99 -19.42 2.07 14.25
CA PRO A 99 -18.46 3.17 14.22
C PRO A 99 -17.02 2.76 14.57
N GLU A 100 -16.84 1.78 15.47
CA GLU A 100 -15.53 1.26 15.86
C GLU A 100 -14.87 0.49 14.70
N GLY A 101 -15.62 -0.43 14.08
CA GLY A 101 -15.12 -1.23 12.97
C GLY A 101 -14.82 -0.44 11.71
N LYS A 102 -15.53 0.68 11.50
CA LYS A 102 -15.43 1.50 10.29
C LYS A 102 -14.02 1.99 9.97
N ASN A 103 -13.15 2.16 10.98
CA ASN A 103 -11.76 2.58 10.74
C ASN A 103 -10.73 1.58 11.28
N ASP A 104 -11.19 0.47 11.85
CA ASP A 104 -10.29 -0.53 12.41
C ASP A 104 -9.57 -1.28 11.29
N ASN A 105 -8.24 -1.29 11.36
CA ASN A 105 -7.33 -2.03 10.48
C ASN A 105 -7.50 -1.82 8.95
N ILE A 106 -8.12 -0.72 8.51
CA ILE A 106 -8.18 -0.33 7.08
C ILE A 106 -7.05 0.61 6.65
N LYS A 107 -6.24 1.08 7.59
CA LYS A 107 -5.08 1.97 7.37
C LYS A 107 -3.92 1.52 8.23
N PHE A 108 -2.72 1.56 7.68
CA PHE A 108 -1.50 1.63 8.47
C PHE A 108 -1.49 2.92 9.28
N ARG A 109 -1.28 2.77 10.58
CA ARG A 109 -1.00 3.86 11.50
C ARG A 109 0.47 4.25 11.37
N LEU A 110 0.82 5.41 11.92
CA LEU A 110 2.21 5.86 11.95
C LEU A 110 3.15 4.83 12.58
N VAL A 111 2.72 4.17 13.67
CA VAL A 111 3.52 3.12 14.33
C VAL A 111 3.77 1.94 13.39
N ASP A 112 2.81 1.54 12.56
CA ASP A 112 2.97 0.43 11.63
C ASP A 112 3.97 0.79 10.52
N ILE A 113 3.91 2.03 10.01
CA ILE A 113 4.88 2.56 9.04
C ILE A 113 6.30 2.59 9.64
N LEU A 114 6.45 3.02 10.89
CA LEU A 114 7.75 3.04 11.58
C LEU A 114 8.29 1.63 11.82
N ILE A 115 7.43 0.65 12.11
CA ILE A 115 7.82 -0.76 12.22
C ILE A 115 8.33 -1.26 10.87
N VAL A 116 7.58 -1.04 9.78
CA VAL A 116 8.02 -1.46 8.43
C VAL A 116 9.34 -0.80 8.05
N LEU A 117 9.51 0.50 8.29
CA LEU A 117 10.76 1.21 8.04
C LEU A 117 11.92 0.59 8.83
N THR A 118 11.69 0.24 10.10
CA THR A 118 12.69 -0.43 10.94
C THR A 118 13.04 -1.81 10.40
N CYS A 119 12.04 -2.61 9.98
CA CYS A 119 12.26 -3.93 9.40
C CYS A 119 13.02 -3.87 8.07
N LEU A 120 12.80 -2.84 7.25
CA LEU A 120 13.45 -2.65 5.96
C LEU A 120 14.74 -1.82 6.03
N LEU A 121 15.15 -1.34 7.23
CA LEU A 121 16.35 -0.54 7.41
C LEU A 121 17.63 -1.20 6.89
N PRO A 122 17.88 -2.52 7.11
CA PRO A 122 19.07 -3.16 6.52
C PRO A 122 19.10 -3.08 4.99
N ILE A 123 17.93 -3.20 4.34
CA ILE A 123 17.82 -3.08 2.88
C ILE A 123 18.04 -1.63 2.45
N ALA A 124 17.47 -0.66 3.17
CA ALA A 124 17.73 0.75 2.90
C ALA A 124 19.23 1.09 3.00
N CYS A 125 19.93 0.58 4.02
CA CYS A 125 21.38 0.74 4.17
C CYS A 125 22.16 0.16 2.97
N LEU A 126 21.72 -0.97 2.41
CA LEU A 126 22.30 -1.50 1.18
C LEU A 126 22.14 -0.52 0.01
N PHE A 127 20.94 0.06 -0.19
CA PHE A 127 20.74 1.08 -1.23
C PHE A 127 21.63 2.32 -1.02
N PHE A 128 21.73 2.82 0.22
CA PHE A 128 22.64 3.93 0.56
C PHE A 128 24.11 3.60 0.29
N SER A 129 24.53 2.34 0.49
CA SER A 129 25.90 1.90 0.22
C SER A 129 26.26 1.94 -1.27
N PHE A 130 25.26 1.81 -2.16
CA PHE A 130 25.46 1.96 -3.61
C PHE A 130 25.48 3.44 -4.04
N SER A 131 24.52 4.24 -3.57
CA SER A 131 24.53 5.69 -3.77
C SER A 131 23.52 6.41 -2.86
N LEU A 132 23.77 7.69 -2.60
CA LEU A 132 22.81 8.56 -1.90
C LEU A 132 21.45 8.62 -2.62
N LEU A 133 21.47 8.73 -3.96
CA LEU A 133 20.25 8.78 -4.77
C LEU A 133 19.42 7.50 -4.57
N ALA A 134 20.03 6.32 -4.69
CA ALA A 134 19.33 5.05 -4.51
C ALA A 134 18.73 4.90 -3.10
N GLY A 135 19.50 5.25 -2.06
CA GLY A 135 19.02 5.20 -0.67
C GLY A 135 17.84 6.13 -0.41
N VAL A 136 17.92 7.39 -0.87
CA VAL A 136 16.80 8.35 -0.76
C VAL A 136 15.60 7.87 -1.57
N THR A 137 15.80 7.39 -2.80
CA THR A 137 14.73 6.84 -3.63
C THR A 137 14.02 5.69 -2.92
N PHE A 138 14.75 4.77 -2.28
CA PHE A 138 14.15 3.66 -1.55
C PHE A 138 13.23 4.12 -0.42
N ILE A 139 13.67 5.08 0.39
CA ILE A 139 12.85 5.64 1.49
C ILE A 139 11.63 6.38 0.95
N VAL A 140 11.80 7.21 -0.07
CA VAL A 140 10.68 7.96 -0.69
C VAL A 140 9.67 6.98 -1.28
N MET A 141 10.11 5.94 -1.99
CA MET A 141 9.22 4.93 -2.56
C MET A 141 8.49 4.15 -1.46
N LEU A 142 9.13 3.84 -0.33
CA LEU A 142 8.45 3.19 0.81
C LEU A 142 7.28 4.05 1.32
N LEU A 143 7.50 5.36 1.46
CA LEU A 143 6.47 6.29 1.90
C LEU A 143 5.34 6.44 0.87
N ILE A 144 5.68 6.49 -0.42
CA ILE A 144 4.70 6.48 -1.51
C ILE A 144 3.87 5.20 -1.48
N HIS A 145 4.52 4.04 -1.34
CA HIS A 145 3.84 2.74 -1.28
C HIS A 145 2.90 2.67 -0.08
N ALA A 146 3.35 3.09 1.11
CA ALA A 146 2.50 3.14 2.31
C ALA A 146 1.31 4.11 2.15
N PHE A 147 1.53 5.27 1.53
CA PHE A 147 0.47 6.21 1.20
C PHE A 147 -0.56 5.59 0.23
N LEU A 148 -0.09 4.99 -0.86
CA LEU A 148 -0.94 4.31 -1.83
C LEU A 148 -1.72 3.17 -1.19
N TRP A 149 -1.09 2.36 -0.34
CA TRP A 149 -1.74 1.29 0.40
C TRP A 149 -2.92 1.86 1.22
N ASN A 150 -2.67 2.88 2.03
CA ASN A 150 -3.70 3.53 2.85
C ASN A 150 -4.82 4.14 2.00
N THR A 151 -4.47 4.86 0.94
CA THR A 151 -5.45 5.49 0.05
C THR A 151 -6.31 4.46 -0.67
N MET A 152 -5.69 3.47 -1.31
CA MET A 152 -6.39 2.47 -2.12
C MET A 152 -7.21 1.53 -1.25
N HIS A 153 -6.63 0.95 -0.20
CA HIS A 153 -7.32 0.03 0.70
C HIS A 153 -8.53 0.70 1.38
N SER A 154 -8.34 1.90 1.93
CA SER A 154 -9.44 2.64 2.55
C SER A 154 -10.53 2.99 1.55
N GLN A 155 -10.17 3.40 0.33
CA GLN A 155 -11.16 3.76 -0.68
C GLN A 155 -11.95 2.54 -1.19
N MET A 156 -11.38 1.34 -1.12
CA MET A 156 -12.08 0.08 -1.44
C MET A 156 -13.12 -0.28 -0.36
N HIS A 157 -12.78 -0.06 0.92
CA HIS A 157 -13.66 -0.38 2.06
C HIS A 157 -14.64 0.72 2.44
N LEU A 158 -14.27 1.98 2.23
CA LEU A 158 -15.06 3.18 2.50
C LEU A 158 -15.11 4.08 1.27
N PRO A 159 -15.85 3.71 0.22
CA PRO A 159 -15.87 4.46 -1.03
C PRO A 159 -16.31 5.92 -0.82
N GLN A 160 -15.47 6.86 -1.25
CA GLN A 160 -15.76 8.30 -1.31
C GLN A 160 -15.73 8.80 -2.77
N PRO A 161 -16.36 9.94 -3.09
CA PRO A 161 -16.26 10.55 -4.41
C PRO A 161 -14.84 11.12 -4.64
N VAL A 162 -13.95 10.32 -5.24
CA VAL A 162 -12.56 10.68 -5.54
C VAL A 162 -12.30 10.63 -7.05
N PHE A 163 -11.43 11.51 -7.56
CA PHE A 163 -11.18 11.67 -9.00
C PHE A 163 -10.60 10.41 -9.68
N PHE A 164 -9.96 9.52 -8.91
CA PHE A 164 -9.38 8.28 -9.41
C PHE A 164 -10.31 7.06 -9.29
N ALA A 165 -11.53 7.21 -8.74
CA ALA A 165 -12.47 6.10 -8.54
C ALA A 165 -12.81 5.38 -9.86
N ASP A 166 -12.72 6.11 -10.97
CA ASP A 166 -12.97 5.58 -12.31
C ASP A 166 -11.73 5.08 -13.05
N TRP A 167 -10.53 5.18 -12.48
CA TRP A 167 -9.32 4.70 -13.15
C TRP A 167 -9.33 3.18 -13.28
N SER A 168 -8.91 2.68 -14.45
CA SER A 168 -8.86 1.24 -14.72
C SER A 168 -7.95 0.50 -13.74
N ILE A 169 -6.80 1.09 -13.40
CA ILE A 169 -5.86 0.52 -12.44
C ILE A 169 -6.47 0.40 -11.04
N PHE A 170 -7.15 1.45 -10.55
CA PHE A 170 -7.81 1.40 -9.24
C PHE A 170 -8.89 0.33 -9.21
N ARG A 171 -9.76 0.29 -10.22
CA ARG A 171 -10.80 -0.75 -10.31
C ARG A 171 -10.23 -2.15 -10.38
N TRP A 172 -9.13 -2.34 -11.11
CA TRP A 172 -8.45 -3.64 -11.19
C TRP A 172 -7.86 -4.07 -9.83
N LEU A 173 -7.20 -3.16 -9.10
CA LEU A 173 -6.72 -3.43 -7.74
C LEU A 173 -7.89 -3.70 -6.78
N ALA A 174 -9.01 -2.99 -6.92
CA ALA A 174 -10.19 -3.22 -6.11
C ALA A 174 -10.82 -4.59 -6.37
N VAL A 175 -10.82 -5.06 -7.63
CA VAL A 175 -11.20 -6.43 -7.97
C VAL A 175 -10.24 -7.43 -7.34
N HIS A 176 -8.93 -7.19 -7.42
CA HIS A 176 -7.89 -8.05 -6.83
C HIS A 176 -8.08 -8.19 -5.31
N HIS A 177 -8.27 -7.08 -4.60
CA HIS A 177 -8.53 -7.06 -3.15
C HIS A 177 -9.90 -7.60 -2.76
N TYR A 178 -10.94 -7.37 -3.55
CA TYR A 178 -12.23 -8.03 -3.34
C TYR A 178 -12.08 -9.55 -3.35
N MET A 179 -11.29 -10.08 -4.29
CA MET A 179 -11.03 -11.50 -4.37
C MET A 179 -10.21 -12.02 -3.18
N HIS A 180 -9.35 -11.19 -2.60
CA HIS A 180 -8.71 -11.49 -1.31
C HIS A 180 -9.73 -11.66 -0.18
N HIS A 181 -10.72 -10.77 -0.07
CA HIS A 181 -11.82 -10.94 0.90
C HIS A 181 -12.66 -12.20 0.67
N GLN A 182 -12.80 -12.64 -0.59
CA GLN A 182 -13.50 -13.89 -0.91
C GLN A 182 -12.66 -15.15 -0.66
N PHE A 183 -11.34 -15.03 -0.74
CA PHE A 183 -10.36 -16.10 -0.60
C PHE A 183 -9.16 -15.56 0.18
N THR A 184 -9.26 -15.55 1.50
CA THR A 184 -8.27 -14.91 2.40
C THR A 184 -6.87 -15.51 2.33
N ASN A 185 -6.69 -16.61 1.60
CA ASN A 185 -5.40 -17.22 1.31
C ASN A 185 -4.86 -16.91 -0.11
N LYS A 186 -5.37 -15.89 -0.78
CA LYS A 186 -5.03 -15.47 -2.15
C LYS A 186 -4.99 -13.94 -2.25
N ASN A 187 -4.34 -13.39 -3.28
CA ASN A 187 -4.33 -11.96 -3.61
C ASN A 187 -3.86 -11.04 -2.46
N TYR A 188 -2.68 -11.29 -1.91
CA TYR A 188 -2.17 -10.58 -0.75
C TYR A 188 -1.71 -9.15 -1.04
N ASN A 189 -1.32 -8.80 -2.25
CA ASN A 189 -0.89 -7.44 -2.54
C ASN A 189 -2.08 -6.51 -2.82
N ILE A 190 -2.00 -5.28 -2.29
CA ILE A 190 -2.97 -4.21 -2.51
C ILE A 190 -2.47 -3.21 -3.55
N VAL A 191 -1.18 -2.85 -3.53
CA VAL A 191 -0.66 -1.75 -4.37
C VAL A 191 -0.06 -2.27 -5.68
N VAL A 192 0.92 -3.17 -5.60
CA VAL A 192 1.59 -3.77 -6.75
C VAL A 192 1.56 -5.29 -6.59
N PRO A 193 0.68 -6.03 -7.30
CA PRO A 193 0.51 -7.46 -7.08
C PRO A 193 1.53 -8.36 -7.78
N LEU A 194 2.77 -7.86 -7.94
CA LEU A 194 3.85 -8.62 -8.58
C LEU A 194 4.13 -9.94 -7.84
N ALA A 195 4.25 -9.91 -6.51
CA ALA A 195 4.51 -11.10 -5.73
C ALA A 195 3.36 -12.12 -5.83
N ASP A 196 2.10 -11.69 -5.90
CA ASP A 196 0.98 -12.60 -6.11
C ASP A 196 1.05 -13.39 -7.43
N TYR A 197 1.51 -12.73 -8.50
CA TYR A 197 1.73 -13.38 -9.79
C TYR A 197 2.92 -14.34 -9.76
N ILE A 198 4.03 -13.93 -9.17
CA ILE A 198 5.26 -14.75 -9.12
C ILE A 198 5.08 -15.97 -8.20
N LEU A 199 4.41 -15.80 -7.06
CA LEU A 199 4.22 -16.84 -6.05
C LEU A 199 2.96 -17.69 -6.27
N GLY A 200 2.15 -17.39 -7.29
CA GLY A 200 0.98 -18.19 -7.64
C GLY A 200 -0.19 -18.08 -6.64
N THR A 201 -0.26 -16.98 -5.89
CA THR A 201 -1.35 -16.66 -4.96
C THR A 201 -2.44 -15.81 -5.62
N LYS A 202 -2.27 -15.42 -6.89
CA LYS A 202 -3.29 -14.72 -7.65
C LYS A 202 -4.50 -15.61 -8.00
N ILE A 203 -5.72 -15.12 -7.78
CA ILE A 203 -7.00 -15.75 -8.16
C ILE A 203 -7.91 -14.77 -8.91
N GLU A 204 -8.73 -15.31 -9.82
CA GLU A 204 -9.68 -14.54 -10.64
C GLU A 204 -11.13 -14.67 -10.14
N PRO A 205 -11.99 -13.66 -10.38
CA PRO A 205 -13.41 -13.71 -10.05
C PRO A 205 -14.17 -14.83 -10.74
N ARG A 206 -15.02 -15.54 -9.97
CA ARG A 206 -16.03 -16.45 -10.52
C ARG A 206 -17.27 -15.69 -10.95
N ARG A 207 -18.21 -16.37 -11.62
CA ARG A 207 -19.47 -15.75 -12.08
C ARG A 207 -20.27 -15.04 -10.99
N LYS A 208 -20.29 -15.56 -9.76
CA LYS A 208 -21.00 -14.91 -8.64
C LYS A 208 -20.28 -13.63 -8.19
N ASP A 209 -18.95 -13.68 -8.15
CA ASP A 209 -18.07 -12.58 -7.76
C ASP A 209 -18.21 -11.43 -8.78
N LEU A 210 -18.30 -11.74 -10.08
CA LEU A 210 -18.54 -10.73 -11.14
C LEU A 210 -19.84 -9.94 -10.96
N ARG A 211 -20.91 -10.58 -10.45
CA ARG A 211 -22.19 -9.87 -10.19
C ARG A 211 -22.04 -8.87 -9.06
N GLU A 212 -21.28 -9.25 -8.04
CA GLU A 212 -21.02 -8.39 -6.90
C GLU A 212 -20.08 -7.25 -7.26
N LEU A 213 -19.04 -7.50 -8.04
CA LEU A 213 -18.15 -6.47 -8.57
C LEU A 213 -18.87 -5.47 -9.49
N LEU A 214 -19.90 -5.91 -10.23
CA LEU A 214 -20.80 -5.01 -10.96
C LEU A 214 -21.66 -4.18 -10.00
N ARG A 215 -22.19 -4.78 -8.92
CA ARG A 215 -22.94 -4.05 -7.88
C ARG A 215 -22.06 -2.96 -7.25
N LEU A 216 -20.84 -3.32 -6.86
CA LEU A 216 -19.83 -2.45 -6.24
C LEU A 216 -19.31 -1.35 -7.18
N GLY A 217 -19.49 -1.48 -8.50
CA GLY A 217 -19.08 -0.48 -9.48
C GLY A 217 -17.63 -0.61 -9.97
N TYR A 218 -16.91 -1.66 -9.54
CA TYR A 218 -15.56 -1.96 -10.03
C TYR A 218 -15.57 -2.56 -11.45
N LEU A 219 -16.68 -3.16 -11.86
CA LEU A 219 -16.93 -3.55 -13.26
C LEU A 219 -17.99 -2.65 -13.90
N LYS A 220 -17.78 -2.32 -15.18
CA LYS A 220 -18.76 -1.58 -15.98
C LYS A 220 -19.78 -2.53 -16.61
N PRO A 221 -21.08 -2.22 -16.59
CA PRO A 221 -22.07 -3.01 -17.31
C PRO A 221 -21.91 -2.87 -18.81
N LYS A 222 -22.22 -3.96 -19.53
CA LYS A 222 -22.11 -4.01 -21.00
C LYS A 222 -23.30 -3.40 -21.73
N SER A 223 -24.41 -3.11 -21.04
CA SER A 223 -25.63 -2.58 -21.66
C SER A 223 -26.39 -1.62 -20.75
N PRO A 224 -27.12 -0.63 -21.31
CA PRO A 224 -27.99 0.26 -20.53
C PRO A 224 -29.05 -0.48 -19.71
N LYS A 225 -29.61 -1.57 -20.26
CA LYS A 225 -30.57 -2.43 -19.55
C LYS A 225 -29.96 -3.04 -18.29
N THR A 226 -28.68 -3.44 -18.34
CA THR A 226 -27.95 -3.96 -17.18
C THR A 226 -27.72 -2.85 -16.14
N GLU A 227 -27.34 -1.64 -16.56
CA GLU A 227 -27.16 -0.50 -15.65
C GLU A 227 -28.45 -0.18 -14.88
N ILE A 228 -29.60 -0.09 -15.58
CA ILE A 228 -30.90 0.18 -14.94
C ILE A 228 -31.23 -0.89 -13.89
N ARG A 229 -30.95 -2.16 -14.18
CA ARG A 229 -31.17 -3.26 -13.21
C ARG A 229 -30.22 -3.15 -12.01
N LEU A 230 -28.95 -2.83 -12.24
CA LEU A 230 -27.97 -2.64 -11.17
C LEU A 230 -28.34 -1.46 -10.28
N GLN A 231 -28.79 -0.34 -10.86
CA GLN A 231 -29.21 0.83 -10.09
C GLN A 231 -30.36 0.51 -9.13
N LYS A 232 -31.36 -0.27 -9.58
CA LYS A 232 -32.44 -0.74 -8.69
C LYS A 232 -31.91 -1.56 -7.51
N ILE A 233 -30.94 -2.44 -7.77
CA ILE A 233 -30.32 -3.27 -6.72
C ILE A 233 -29.51 -2.40 -5.74
N ARG A 234 -28.69 -1.47 -6.26
CA ARG A 234 -27.90 -0.54 -5.46
C ARG A 234 -28.79 0.33 -4.57
N ASN A 235 -29.88 0.89 -5.11
CA ASN A 235 -30.83 1.69 -4.34
C ASN A 235 -31.50 0.88 -3.24
N LYS A 236 -31.89 -0.38 -3.52
CA LYS A 236 -32.48 -1.27 -2.50
C LYS A 236 -31.50 -1.53 -1.36
N ILE A 237 -30.25 -1.83 -1.67
CA ILE A 237 -29.21 -2.11 -0.67
C ILE A 237 -28.86 -0.84 0.12
N ALA A 238 -28.80 0.32 -0.53
CA ALA A 238 -28.58 1.60 0.14
C ALA A 238 -29.68 1.87 1.18
N ALA A 239 -30.95 1.68 0.82
CA ALA A 239 -32.07 1.82 1.76
C ALA A 239 -31.99 0.82 2.93
N GLN A 240 -31.56 -0.42 2.67
CA GLN A 240 -31.35 -1.42 3.73
C GLN A 240 -30.22 -1.01 4.68
N ARG A 241 -29.10 -0.52 4.14
CA ARG A 241 -27.96 -0.04 4.92
C ARG A 241 -28.31 1.19 5.76
N GLU A 242 -29.09 2.12 5.21
CA GLU A 242 -29.59 3.28 5.94
C GLU A 242 -30.48 2.88 7.13
N ALA A 243 -31.37 1.89 6.94
CA ALA A 243 -32.19 1.37 8.02
C ALA A 243 -31.36 0.73 9.16
N ILE A 244 -30.24 0.07 8.83
CA ILE A 244 -29.31 -0.50 9.82
C ILE A 244 -28.56 0.60 10.59
N LEU A 245 -28.28 1.75 9.97
CA LEU A 245 -27.55 2.84 10.61
C LEU A 245 -28.43 3.69 11.55
N VAL A 246 -29.74 3.70 11.32
CA VAL A 246 -30.71 4.52 12.08
C VAL A 246 -31.42 3.72 13.18
N GLY A 247 -31.52 2.40 13.04
CA GLY A 247 -32.15 1.49 14.02
C GLY A 247 -31.16 1.01 15.08
#